data_AF-A0A3Q9RP00-F1
#
_entry.id   AF-A0A3Q9RP00-F1
#
_cell.length_a   1.000
_cell.length_b   1.000
_cell.length_c   1.000
_cell.angle_alpha   90.00
_cell.angle_beta   90.00
_cell.angle_gamma   90.00
#
_symmetry.space_group_name_H-M   'P 1'
#
loop_
_entity.id
_entity.type
_entity.pdbx_description
1 polymer ?
#
loop_
_entity_poly.entity_id
_entity_poly.type
_entity_poly.pdbx_seq_one_letter_code
_entity_poly.pdbx_strand_id
1 'polypeptide(L)'
;MNTDQVFELLQDAGVSESTSIQTVRRWLREGKIKYEGGKRSRETDCIIDDTDQAFDLLKDAGVSESISNQIVRRWLHEGRIKYEGNRNKKTDYIVDDTTSKLFIDDHTNQNMDEMIHRLKLKIQAQDKHIEGMEELHENAKRRLIEQRDKLKKEVIILQNKENKLQSEIKNLVKQNIELRNELKKLKESKGDHYTLTSNTQSNNYSKKLGLSKMASNKEVLAEYKGLLKITHPDQGGNAKLFHYIKTDYDNFRNSTKDK
;
A
#
# COMPACT_ATOMS: atom_id res chain seq x y z
N MET A 1 48.83 -29.29 10.56
CA MET A 1 48.50 -27.86 10.69
C MET A 1 49.17 -27.06 9.58
N ASN A 2 48.39 -26.30 8.82
CA ASN A 2 48.85 -25.40 7.75
C ASN A 2 49.19 -24.00 8.31
N THR A 3 49.93 -23.18 7.56
CA THR A 3 50.33 -21.82 7.96
C THR A 3 49.15 -20.90 8.27
N ASP A 4 48.10 -20.96 7.46
CA ASP A 4 46.96 -20.06 7.57
C ASP A 4 46.11 -20.41 8.80
N GLN A 5 45.96 -21.72 9.07
CA GLN A 5 45.28 -22.25 10.25
C GLN A 5 46.00 -21.83 11.55
N VAL A 6 47.33 -21.92 11.57
CA VAL A 6 48.13 -21.50 12.72
C VAL A 6 47.97 -20.00 12.98
N PHE A 7 47.98 -19.21 11.91
CA PHE A 7 47.86 -17.77 12.02
C PHE A 7 46.49 -17.35 12.58
N GLU A 8 45.41 -17.97 12.11
CA GLU A 8 44.06 -17.74 12.66
C GLU A 8 43.95 -18.14 14.13
N LEU A 9 44.50 -19.28 14.53
CA LEU A 9 44.51 -19.72 15.94
C LEU A 9 45.28 -18.75 16.85
N LEU A 10 46.40 -18.21 16.38
CA LEU A 10 47.18 -17.23 17.15
C LEU A 10 46.44 -15.89 17.28
N GLN A 11 45.72 -15.47 16.24
CA GLN A 11 44.86 -14.28 16.29
C GLN A 11 43.69 -14.47 17.26
N ASP A 12 43.01 -15.62 17.21
CA ASP A 12 41.94 -15.96 18.15
C ASP A 12 42.44 -16.05 19.60
N ALA A 13 43.70 -16.44 19.79
CA ALA A 13 44.37 -16.45 21.08
C ALA A 13 44.81 -15.06 21.57
N GLY A 14 44.55 -14.00 20.80
CA GLY A 14 44.89 -12.62 21.14
C GLY A 14 46.37 -12.26 20.95
N VAL A 15 47.13 -13.07 20.21
CA VAL A 15 48.54 -12.80 19.89
C VAL A 15 48.61 -11.74 18.79
N SER A 16 49.43 -10.70 19.00
CA SER A 16 49.58 -9.61 18.03
C SER A 16 50.00 -10.13 16.65
N GLU A 17 49.48 -9.53 15.58
CA GLU A 17 49.75 -9.96 14.21
C GLU A 17 51.26 -10.10 13.89
N SER A 18 52.06 -9.16 14.39
CA SER A 18 53.52 -9.18 14.23
C SER A 18 54.18 -10.39 14.90
N THR A 19 53.72 -10.73 16.12
CA THR A 19 54.18 -11.89 16.89
C THR A 19 53.69 -13.19 16.25
N SER A 20 52.45 -13.22 15.76
CA SER A 20 51.86 -14.36 15.06
C SER A 20 52.64 -14.71 13.79
N ILE A 21 52.99 -13.70 12.97
CA ILE A 21 53.80 -13.90 11.76
C ILE A 21 55.20 -14.42 12.11
N GLN A 22 55.83 -13.88 13.15
CA GLN A 22 57.16 -14.34 13.59
C GLN A 22 57.13 -15.79 14.09
N THR A 23 56.12 -16.14 14.88
CA THR A 23 55.92 -17.49 15.42
C THR A 23 55.64 -18.50 14.31
N VAL A 24 54.77 -18.18 13.34
CA VAL A 24 54.50 -19.01 12.16
C VAL A 24 55.77 -19.23 11.34
N ARG A 25 56.55 -18.16 11.07
CA ARG A 25 57.83 -18.28 10.36
C ARG A 25 58.85 -19.12 11.12
N ARG A 26 58.89 -19.03 12.45
CA ARG A 26 59.75 -19.86 13.30
C ARG A 26 59.32 -21.33 13.24
N TRP A 27 58.04 -21.62 13.39
CA TRP A 27 57.51 -22.98 13.36
C TRP A 27 57.62 -23.64 11.98
N LEU A 28 57.58 -22.86 10.89
CA LEU A 28 57.93 -23.35 9.55
C LEU A 28 59.40 -23.78 9.47
N ARG A 29 60.33 -23.00 10.05
CA ARG A 29 61.75 -23.36 10.09
C ARG A 29 62.03 -24.57 10.98
N GLU A 30 61.28 -24.71 12.07
CA GLU A 30 61.37 -25.83 13.02
C GLU A 30 60.66 -27.10 12.51
N GLY A 31 59.96 -27.04 11.37
CA GLY A 31 59.22 -28.17 10.80
C GLY A 31 57.97 -28.59 11.59
N LYS A 32 57.54 -27.78 12.57
CA LYS A 32 56.34 -28.02 13.39
C LYS A 32 55.04 -27.88 12.57
N ILE A 33 55.08 -27.09 11.50
CA ILE A 33 53.95 -26.85 10.59
C ILE A 33 54.41 -26.98 9.15
N LYS A 34 53.49 -27.35 8.25
CA LYS A 34 53.78 -27.53 6.82
C LYS A 34 53.18 -26.36 6.04
N TYR A 35 53.89 -25.88 5.03
CA TYR A 35 53.37 -24.92 4.06
C TYR A 35 52.56 -25.65 3.00
N GLU A 36 51.24 -25.48 2.98
CA GLU A 36 50.38 -26.02 1.95
C GLU A 36 50.05 -24.93 0.91
N GLY A 37 51.00 -24.67 0.02
CA GLY A 37 50.82 -23.71 -1.07
C GLY A 37 49.97 -24.30 -2.19
N GLY A 38 48.73 -23.82 -2.36
CA GLY A 38 48.01 -23.92 -3.64
C GLY A 38 46.65 -24.63 -3.68
N LYS A 39 46.10 -25.13 -2.58
CA LYS A 39 44.71 -25.62 -2.57
C LYS A 39 43.74 -24.48 -2.23
N ARG A 40 42.85 -24.15 -3.17
CA ARG A 40 41.77 -23.15 -3.03
C ARG A 40 40.60 -23.61 -2.14
N SER A 41 40.71 -24.76 -1.48
CA SER A 41 39.76 -25.18 -0.45
C SER A 41 40.30 -24.73 0.91
N ARG A 42 39.73 -23.65 1.45
CA ARG A 42 39.90 -23.29 2.86
C ARG A 42 39.20 -24.37 3.70
N GLU A 43 39.87 -25.48 3.96
CA GLU A 43 39.47 -26.38 5.05
C GLU A 43 39.80 -25.65 6.36
N THR A 44 38.82 -24.88 6.84
CA THR A 44 38.85 -24.10 8.08
C THR A 44 38.64 -24.97 9.33
N ASP A 45 38.41 -26.27 9.15
CA ASP A 45 38.24 -27.22 10.24
C ASP A 45 39.63 -27.56 10.80
N CYS A 46 40.15 -26.63 11.58
CA CYS A 46 41.31 -26.85 12.43
C CYS A 46 40.88 -27.86 13.48
N ILE A 47 41.28 -29.11 13.34
CA ILE A 47 41.19 -30.10 14.41
C ILE A 47 42.61 -30.25 14.95
N ILE A 48 42.88 -29.66 16.11
CA ILE A 48 44.08 -30.04 16.86
C ILE A 48 43.75 -31.39 17.51
N ASP A 49 44.56 -32.39 17.21
CA ASP A 49 44.27 -33.77 17.62
C ASP A 49 44.42 -34.00 19.14
N ASP A 50 45.24 -33.18 19.81
CA ASP A 50 45.52 -33.29 21.25
C ASP A 50 45.40 -31.95 21.97
N THR A 51 44.75 -31.97 23.15
CA THR A 51 44.61 -30.82 24.03
C THR A 51 45.97 -30.37 24.60
N ASP A 52 46.89 -31.31 24.86
CA ASP A 52 48.25 -31.00 25.32
C ASP A 52 49.04 -30.25 24.24
N GLN A 53 48.83 -30.61 22.96
CA GLN A 53 49.45 -29.94 21.84
C GLN A 53 48.98 -28.48 21.73
N ALA A 54 47.70 -28.18 22.01
CA ALA A 54 47.19 -26.82 22.02
C ALA A 54 47.84 -25.95 23.11
N PHE A 55 48.05 -26.52 24.30
CA PHE A 55 48.76 -25.82 25.39
C PHE A 55 50.22 -25.54 25.06
N ASP A 56 50.94 -26.51 24.50
CA ASP A 56 52.33 -26.32 24.09
C ASP A 56 52.47 -25.24 23.01
N LEU A 57 51.54 -25.19 22.04
CA LEU A 57 51.52 -24.17 20.99
C LEU A 57 51.25 -22.76 21.54
N LEU A 58 50.31 -22.62 22.47
CA LEU A 58 49.99 -21.34 23.11
C LEU A 58 51.15 -20.86 24.00
N LYS A 59 51.80 -21.78 24.71
CA LYS A 59 52.99 -21.49 25.52
C LYS A 59 54.17 -21.06 24.65
N ASP A 60 54.42 -21.76 23.55
CA ASP A 60 55.45 -21.39 22.56
C ASP A 60 55.17 -20.03 21.90
N ALA A 61 53.90 -19.65 21.78
CA ALA A 61 53.46 -18.35 21.26
C ALA A 61 53.51 -17.21 22.31
N GLY A 62 53.86 -17.51 23.57
CA GLY A 62 53.99 -16.52 24.63
C GLY A 62 52.67 -16.14 25.31
N VAL A 63 51.63 -16.96 25.17
CA VAL A 63 50.34 -16.75 25.86
C VAL A 63 50.46 -17.19 27.32
N SER A 64 49.94 -16.38 28.25
CA SER A 64 49.90 -16.69 29.68
C SER A 64 49.05 -17.93 29.97
N GLU A 65 49.47 -18.76 30.93
CA GLU A 65 48.81 -20.01 31.32
C GLU A 65 47.34 -19.82 31.76
N SER A 66 47.02 -18.66 32.36
CA SER A 66 45.65 -18.30 32.73
C SER A 66 44.73 -18.07 31.53
N ILE A 67 45.28 -17.48 30.46
CA ILE A 67 44.56 -17.15 29.23
C ILE A 67 44.49 -18.38 28.32
N SER A 68 45.56 -19.18 28.25
CA SER A 68 45.58 -20.42 27.48
C SER A 68 44.51 -21.41 27.97
N ASN A 69 44.28 -21.51 29.28
CA ASN A 69 43.22 -22.34 29.85
C ASN A 69 41.83 -21.94 29.37
N GLN A 70 41.54 -20.63 29.26
CA GLN A 70 40.24 -20.14 28.77
C GLN A 70 40.08 -20.39 27.27
N ILE A 71 41.14 -20.15 26.49
CA ILE A 71 41.15 -20.34 25.05
C ILE A 71 40.95 -21.83 24.69
N VAL A 72 41.70 -22.73 25.34
CA VAL A 72 41.60 -24.18 25.09
C VAL A 72 40.22 -24.72 25.47
N ARG A 73 39.64 -24.26 26.60
CA ARG A 73 38.24 -24.60 26.97
C ARG A 73 37.24 -24.14 25.92
N ARG A 74 37.40 -22.92 25.40
CA ARG A 74 36.55 -22.38 24.35
C ARG A 74 36.69 -23.18 23.05
N TRP A 75 37.91 -23.51 22.63
CA TRP A 75 38.15 -24.32 21.43
C TRP A 75 37.62 -25.76 21.56
N LEU A 76 37.60 -26.32 22.78
CA LEU A 76 36.98 -27.62 23.06
C LEU A 76 35.46 -27.57 22.87
N HIS A 77 34.80 -26.53 23.41
CA HIS A 77 33.35 -26.34 23.23
C HIS A 77 32.96 -26.05 21.78
N GLU A 78 33.82 -25.35 21.03
CA GLU A 78 33.62 -25.05 19.61
C GLU A 78 33.97 -26.23 18.68
N GLY A 79 34.47 -27.36 19.22
CA GLY A 79 34.82 -28.55 18.44
C GLY A 79 36.10 -28.42 17.60
N ARG A 80 36.92 -27.39 17.86
CA ARG A 80 38.19 -27.10 17.14
C ARG A 80 39.37 -27.91 17.67
N ILE A 81 39.24 -28.57 18.82
CA ILE A 81 40.23 -29.50 19.35
C ILE A 81 39.56 -30.81 19.75
N LYS A 82 40.24 -31.94 19.53
CA LYS A 82 39.81 -33.25 20.03
C LYS A 82 40.46 -33.52 21.37
N TYR A 83 39.69 -34.11 22.28
CA TYR A 83 40.19 -34.60 23.55
C TYR A 83 40.68 -36.04 23.39
N GLU A 84 41.97 -36.23 23.14
CA GLU A 84 42.61 -37.55 23.18
C GLU A 84 43.15 -37.82 24.60
N GLY A 85 42.24 -38.03 25.56
CA GLY A 85 42.57 -38.38 26.93
C GLY A 85 43.11 -39.80 27.06
N ASN A 86 44.34 -40.06 26.59
CA ASN A 86 45.05 -41.31 26.85
C ASN A 86 46.56 -41.12 27.06
N ARG A 87 46.94 -40.14 27.89
CA ARG A 87 48.23 -40.19 28.58
C ARG A 87 48.05 -39.84 30.05
N ASN A 88 48.39 -40.80 30.90
CA ASN A 88 48.51 -40.65 32.34
C ASN A 88 49.40 -39.44 32.70
N LYS A 89 48.80 -38.27 32.94
CA LYS A 89 49.43 -37.17 33.68
C LYS A 89 48.43 -36.64 34.70
N LYS A 90 48.84 -36.69 35.96
CA LYS A 90 48.16 -36.09 37.10
C LYS A 90 48.14 -34.58 36.92
N THR A 91 47.01 -34.03 36.50
CA THR A 91 46.67 -32.62 36.72
C THR A 91 45.34 -32.59 37.44
N ASP A 92 45.38 -32.17 38.71
CA ASP A 92 44.23 -32.00 39.59
C ASP A 92 43.33 -30.82 39.13
N TYR A 93 42.76 -30.92 37.95
CA TYR A 93 41.59 -30.13 37.56
C TYR A 93 40.36 -31.02 37.69
N ILE A 94 39.92 -31.21 38.93
CA ILE A 94 38.54 -31.60 39.19
C ILE A 94 37.68 -30.42 38.73
N VAL A 95 37.21 -30.48 37.50
CA VAL A 95 36.02 -29.74 37.11
C VAL A 95 34.90 -30.40 37.89
N ASP A 96 34.54 -29.80 39.02
CA ASP A 96 33.34 -30.18 39.73
C ASP A 96 32.13 -29.71 38.91
N ASP A 97 31.76 -30.55 37.94
CA ASP A 97 30.65 -30.36 37.01
C ASP A 97 29.30 -30.34 37.75
N THR A 98 29.27 -30.64 39.05
CA THR A 98 28.07 -30.58 39.88
C THR A 98 27.76 -29.18 40.41
N THR A 99 28.78 -28.41 40.81
CA THR A 99 28.58 -27.06 41.37
C THR A 99 28.32 -25.99 40.31
N SER A 100 28.84 -26.16 39.08
CA SER A 100 28.52 -25.23 37.98
C SER A 100 27.15 -25.47 37.36
N LYS A 101 26.65 -26.72 37.33
CA LYS A 101 25.29 -27.02 36.84
C LYS A 101 24.20 -26.60 37.82
N LEU A 102 24.41 -26.80 39.14
CA LEU A 102 23.40 -26.48 40.15
C LEU A 102 23.10 -24.98 40.32
N PHE A 103 24.10 -24.09 40.16
CA PHE A 103 23.90 -22.65 40.31
C PHE A 103 23.43 -21.94 39.04
N ILE A 104 23.74 -22.49 37.86
CA ILE A 104 23.29 -21.90 36.59
C ILE A 104 21.85 -22.33 36.31
N ASP A 105 21.47 -23.59 36.52
CA ASP A 105 20.12 -24.07 36.20
C ASP A 105 19.03 -23.36 37.03
N ASP A 106 19.15 -23.26 38.35
CA ASP A 106 18.00 -22.85 39.17
C ASP A 106 17.68 -21.34 39.02
N HIS A 107 18.70 -20.48 38.91
CA HIS A 107 18.51 -19.03 38.76
C HIS A 107 18.23 -18.60 37.31
N THR A 108 18.77 -19.31 36.29
CA THR A 108 18.46 -19.00 34.88
C THR A 108 17.12 -19.58 34.44
N ASN A 109 16.72 -20.75 34.96
CA ASN A 109 15.41 -21.34 34.68
C ASN A 109 14.27 -20.50 35.30
N GLN A 110 14.45 -19.97 36.51
CA GLN A 110 13.48 -19.02 37.10
C GLN A 110 13.32 -17.75 36.24
N ASN A 111 14.40 -17.21 35.71
CA ASN A 111 14.36 -16.02 34.84
C ASN A 111 13.70 -16.33 33.48
N MET A 112 13.99 -17.52 32.92
CA MET A 112 13.31 -18.03 31.72
C MET A 112 11.80 -18.21 31.95
N ASP A 113 11.40 -18.78 33.08
CA ASP A 113 9.99 -19.01 33.43
C ASP A 113 9.24 -17.69 33.65
N GLU A 114 9.85 -16.71 34.31
CA GLU A 114 9.29 -15.35 34.40
C GLU A 114 9.13 -14.70 33.03
N MET A 115 10.11 -14.87 32.14
CA MET A 115 10.03 -14.37 30.77
C MET A 115 8.92 -15.05 29.97
N ILE A 116 8.81 -16.38 30.07
CA ILE A 116 7.74 -17.16 29.46
C ILE A 116 6.38 -16.70 29.99
N HIS A 117 6.25 -16.46 31.30
CA HIS A 117 5.01 -15.98 31.89
C HIS A 117 4.63 -14.59 31.37
N ARG A 118 5.59 -13.65 31.29
CA ARG A 118 5.38 -12.32 30.69
C ARG A 118 4.98 -12.41 29.22
N LEU A 119 5.60 -13.29 28.45
CA LEU A 119 5.24 -13.52 27.05
C LEU A 119 3.83 -14.09 26.90
N LYS A 120 3.45 -15.07 27.74
CA LYS A 120 2.09 -15.60 27.77
C LYS A 120 1.05 -14.52 28.07
N LEU A 121 1.31 -13.65 29.05
CA LEU A 121 0.41 -12.53 29.36
C LEU A 121 0.28 -11.54 28.19
N LYS A 122 1.39 -11.25 27.49
CA LYS A 122 1.37 -10.40 26.29
C LYS A 122 0.57 -11.02 25.15
N ILE A 123 0.76 -12.32 24.89
CA ILE A 123 0.00 -13.06 23.87
C ILE A 123 -1.49 -13.02 24.22
N GLN A 124 -1.85 -13.33 25.46
CA GLN A 124 -3.25 -13.29 25.89
C GLN A 124 -3.89 -11.89 25.76
N ALA A 125 -3.14 -10.83 26.03
CA ALA A 125 -3.61 -9.46 25.83
C ALA A 125 -3.81 -9.13 24.34
N GLN A 126 -2.91 -9.61 23.47
CA GLN A 126 -3.03 -9.46 22.02
C GLN A 126 -4.20 -10.27 21.47
N ASP A 127 -4.43 -11.49 21.94
CA ASP A 127 -5.55 -12.33 21.52
C ASP A 127 -6.89 -11.64 21.81
N LYS A 128 -7.05 -11.05 23.01
CA LYS A 128 -8.25 -10.26 23.36
C LYS A 128 -8.43 -9.04 22.46
N HIS A 129 -7.34 -8.38 22.07
CA HIS A 129 -7.41 -7.25 21.16
C HIS A 129 -7.82 -7.68 19.74
N ILE A 130 -7.29 -8.82 19.26
CA ILE A 130 -7.67 -9.42 17.99
C ILE A 130 -9.16 -9.80 18.00
N GLU A 131 -9.62 -10.46 19.05
CA GLU A 131 -11.04 -10.80 19.24
C GLU A 131 -11.94 -9.56 19.15
N GLY A 132 -11.60 -8.48 19.84
CA GLY A 132 -12.33 -7.21 19.75
C GLY A 132 -12.32 -6.59 18.34
N MET A 133 -11.20 -6.70 17.61
CA MET A 133 -11.12 -6.26 16.22
C MET A 133 -11.98 -7.11 15.28
N GLU A 134 -12.02 -8.42 15.49
CA GLU A 134 -12.83 -9.35 14.69
C GLU A 134 -14.32 -9.09 14.87
N GLU A 135 -14.77 -8.85 16.11
CA GLU A 135 -16.16 -8.47 16.38
C GLU A 135 -16.54 -7.16 15.68
N LEU A 136 -15.67 -6.15 15.75
CA LEU A 136 -15.88 -4.87 15.05
C LEU A 136 -15.94 -5.07 13.53
N HIS A 137 -15.07 -5.89 12.98
CA HIS A 137 -15.05 -6.22 11.56
C HIS A 137 -16.35 -6.92 11.12
N GLU A 138 -16.80 -7.94 11.85
CA GLU A 138 -18.05 -8.65 11.53
C GLU A 138 -19.28 -7.76 11.70
N ASN A 139 -19.27 -6.84 12.68
CA ASN A 139 -20.29 -5.81 12.81
C ASN A 139 -20.32 -4.86 11.62
N ALA A 140 -19.15 -4.38 11.17
CA ALA A 140 -19.04 -3.51 10.00
C ALA A 140 -19.51 -4.21 8.73
N LYS A 141 -19.09 -5.46 8.52
CA LYS A 141 -19.49 -6.31 7.40
C LYS A 141 -20.99 -6.53 7.35
N ARG A 142 -21.64 -6.83 8.49
CA ARG A 142 -23.10 -6.94 8.57
C ARG A 142 -23.80 -5.65 8.15
N ARG A 143 -23.36 -4.50 8.66
CA ARG A 143 -23.92 -3.19 8.27
C ARG A 143 -23.77 -2.90 6.78
N LEU A 144 -22.61 -3.22 6.19
CA LEU A 144 -22.38 -3.04 4.75
C LEU A 144 -23.30 -3.92 3.91
N ILE A 145 -23.52 -5.18 4.32
CA ILE A 145 -24.46 -6.08 3.66
C ILE A 145 -25.89 -5.52 3.71
N GLU A 146 -26.33 -5.03 4.87
CA GLU A 146 -27.65 -4.41 5.01
C GLU A 146 -27.81 -3.16 4.12
N GLN A 147 -26.78 -2.30 4.06
CA GLN A 147 -26.79 -1.13 3.20
C GLN A 147 -26.86 -1.51 1.72
N ARG A 148 -26.04 -2.47 1.29
CA ARG A 148 -26.07 -3.01 -0.08
C ARG A 148 -27.47 -3.51 -0.44
N ASP A 149 -28.12 -4.25 0.45
CA ASP A 149 -29.44 -4.83 0.19
C ASP A 149 -30.54 -3.76 0.15
N LYS A 150 -30.45 -2.72 0.98
CA LYS A 150 -31.34 -1.54 0.90
C LYS A 150 -31.19 -0.82 -0.44
N LEU A 151 -29.95 -0.51 -0.83
CA LEU A 151 -29.66 0.15 -2.10
C LEU A 151 -30.13 -0.70 -3.30
N LYS A 152 -29.93 -2.02 -3.26
CA LYS A 152 -30.41 -2.92 -4.31
C LYS A 152 -31.94 -2.86 -4.47
N LYS A 153 -32.69 -2.79 -3.38
CA LYS A 153 -34.15 -2.62 -3.41
C LYS A 153 -34.55 -1.28 -4.01
N GLU A 154 -33.88 -0.20 -3.61
CA GLU A 154 -34.14 1.15 -4.14
C GLU A 154 -33.88 1.23 -5.65
N VAL A 155 -32.78 0.64 -6.13
CA VAL A 155 -32.46 0.58 -7.57
C VAL A 155 -33.56 -0.12 -8.35
N ILE A 156 -34.07 -1.26 -7.85
CA ILE A 156 -35.18 -1.99 -8.50
C ILE A 156 -36.45 -1.11 -8.55
N ILE A 157 -36.77 -0.40 -7.46
CA ILE A 157 -37.93 0.51 -7.43
C ILE A 157 -37.78 1.65 -8.43
N LEU A 158 -36.60 2.26 -8.50
CA LEU A 158 -36.30 3.35 -9.44
C LEU A 158 -36.39 2.88 -10.88
N GLN A 159 -35.81 1.73 -11.21
CA GLN A 159 -35.87 1.14 -12.55
C GLN A 159 -37.31 0.85 -12.96
N ASN A 160 -38.15 0.35 -12.04
CA ASN A 160 -39.58 0.14 -12.31
C ASN A 160 -40.33 1.46 -12.55
N LYS A 161 -40.01 2.53 -11.80
CA LYS A 161 -40.59 3.86 -12.04
C LYS A 161 -40.16 4.44 -13.38
N GLU A 162 -38.89 4.29 -13.73
CA GLU A 162 -38.34 4.72 -15.02
C GLU A 162 -39.06 4.02 -16.17
N ASN A 163 -39.23 2.69 -16.09
CA ASN A 163 -39.96 1.93 -17.10
C ASN A 163 -41.41 2.39 -17.26
N LYS A 164 -42.10 2.73 -16.16
CA LYS A 164 -43.46 3.31 -16.19
C LYS A 164 -43.49 4.68 -16.84
N LEU A 165 -42.55 5.56 -16.50
CA LEU A 165 -42.47 6.88 -17.12
C LEU A 165 -42.16 6.78 -18.61
N GLN A 166 -41.27 5.87 -19.02
CA GLN A 166 -40.98 5.62 -20.42
C GLN A 166 -42.21 5.13 -21.20
N SER A 167 -43.05 4.26 -20.61
CA SER A 167 -44.28 3.82 -21.27
C SER A 167 -45.31 4.94 -21.37
N GLU A 168 -45.43 5.79 -20.35
CA GLU A 168 -46.26 6.99 -20.36
C GLU A 168 -45.81 7.99 -21.43
N ILE A 169 -44.50 8.26 -21.55
CA ILE A 169 -43.92 9.11 -22.61
C ILE A 169 -44.29 8.55 -23.99
N LYS A 170 -44.12 7.24 -24.22
CA LYS A 170 -44.48 6.62 -25.50
C LYS A 170 -45.97 6.79 -25.82
N ASN A 171 -46.84 6.62 -24.82
CA ASN A 171 -48.28 6.80 -24.98
C ASN A 171 -48.65 8.25 -25.30
N LEU A 172 -48.09 9.22 -24.57
CA LEU A 172 -48.34 10.64 -24.82
C LEU A 172 -47.82 11.07 -26.20
N VAL A 173 -46.66 10.59 -26.62
CA VAL A 173 -46.14 10.84 -27.97
C VAL A 173 -47.09 10.29 -29.02
N LYS A 174 -47.59 9.06 -28.85
CA LYS A 174 -48.57 8.46 -29.75
C LYS A 174 -49.86 9.29 -29.83
N GLN A 175 -50.42 9.69 -28.70
CA GLN A 175 -51.61 10.56 -28.64
C GLN A 175 -51.35 11.92 -29.30
N ASN A 176 -50.17 12.51 -29.11
CA ASN A 176 -49.82 13.79 -29.71
C ASN A 176 -49.71 13.68 -31.24
N ILE A 177 -49.15 12.58 -31.75
CA ILE A 177 -49.11 12.28 -33.19
C ILE A 177 -50.53 12.14 -33.74
N GLU A 178 -51.41 11.41 -33.04
CA GLU A 178 -52.80 11.22 -33.42
C GLU A 178 -53.57 12.54 -33.48
N LEU A 179 -53.48 13.36 -32.42
CA LEU A 179 -54.07 14.70 -32.39
C LEU A 179 -53.52 15.61 -33.48
N ARG A 180 -52.22 15.56 -33.78
CA ARG A 180 -51.64 16.32 -34.91
C ARG A 180 -52.21 15.87 -36.26
N ASN A 181 -52.39 14.57 -36.44
CA ASN A 181 -53.00 14.02 -37.65
C ASN A 181 -54.47 14.42 -37.77
N GLU A 182 -55.23 14.42 -36.67
CA GLU A 182 -56.60 14.92 -36.63
C GLU A 182 -56.69 16.43 -36.92
N LEU A 183 -55.82 17.24 -36.31
CA LEU A 183 -55.73 18.67 -36.60
C LEU A 183 -55.37 18.93 -38.06
N LYS A 184 -54.47 18.12 -38.64
CA LYS A 184 -54.13 18.19 -40.06
C LYS A 184 -55.34 17.87 -40.94
N LYS A 185 -56.06 16.78 -40.65
CA LYS A 185 -57.31 16.42 -41.35
C LYS A 185 -58.38 17.51 -41.23
N LEU A 186 -58.57 18.08 -40.05
CA LEU A 186 -59.52 19.18 -39.82
C LEU A 186 -59.13 20.46 -40.56
N LYS A 187 -57.82 20.73 -40.68
CA LYS A 187 -57.30 21.85 -41.48
C LYS A 187 -57.51 21.61 -42.97
N GLU A 188 -57.32 20.38 -43.45
CA GLU A 188 -57.58 20.00 -44.85
C GLU A 188 -59.09 20.01 -45.17
N SER A 189 -59.94 19.62 -44.22
CA SER A 189 -61.41 19.64 -44.40
C SER A 189 -62.00 21.04 -44.28
N LYS A 190 -61.40 21.93 -43.48
CA LYS A 190 -61.64 23.38 -43.53
C LYS A 190 -60.85 23.96 -44.71
N GLY A 191 -61.28 23.62 -45.92
CA GLY A 191 -60.67 24.09 -47.16
C GLY A 191 -60.35 25.58 -47.11
N ASP A 192 -59.26 25.96 -47.79
CA ASP A 192 -58.60 27.27 -47.86
C ASP A 192 -59.55 28.48 -48.08
N HIS A 193 -60.37 28.80 -47.08
CA HIS A 193 -61.27 29.96 -47.06
C HIS A 193 -60.80 31.07 -46.12
N TYR A 194 -59.50 31.13 -45.87
CA TYR A 194 -58.83 32.35 -45.48
C TYR A 194 -57.59 32.50 -46.34
N THR A 195 -57.70 33.46 -47.26
CA THR A 195 -56.62 34.01 -48.07
C THR A 195 -55.31 34.04 -47.31
N LEU A 196 -54.39 33.18 -47.70
CA LEU A 196 -52.98 33.28 -47.35
C LEU A 196 -52.36 34.43 -48.16
N THR A 197 -52.84 35.65 -47.94
CA THR A 197 -52.14 36.83 -48.42
C THR A 197 -51.08 37.23 -47.41
N SER A 198 -49.89 37.36 -47.97
CA SER A 198 -48.76 38.10 -47.44
C SER A 198 -47.83 37.32 -46.50
N ASN A 199 -46.83 36.78 -47.18
CA ASN A 199 -45.44 36.68 -46.73
C ASN A 199 -44.89 38.09 -46.38
N THR A 200 -45.56 38.83 -45.48
CA THR A 200 -45.01 40.04 -44.89
C THR A 200 -44.42 39.62 -43.57
N GLN A 201 -43.10 39.54 -43.57
CA GLN A 201 -42.25 39.40 -42.41
C GLN A 201 -42.41 40.66 -41.53
N SER A 202 -43.58 40.83 -40.90
CA SER A 202 -43.76 41.81 -39.85
C SER A 202 -42.93 41.27 -38.70
N ASN A 203 -41.75 41.86 -38.48
CA ASN A 203 -40.91 41.62 -37.32
C ASN A 203 -41.65 42.13 -36.07
N ASN A 204 -42.73 41.45 -35.69
CA ASN A 204 -43.46 41.71 -34.46
C ASN A 204 -42.68 41.02 -33.34
N TYR A 205 -41.65 41.71 -32.88
CA TYR A 205 -40.75 41.24 -31.82
C TYR A 205 -41.53 40.89 -30.53
N SER A 206 -42.62 41.60 -30.24
CA SER A 206 -43.57 41.29 -29.15
C SER A 206 -44.18 39.88 -29.30
N LYS A 207 -44.66 39.53 -30.50
CA LYS A 207 -45.23 38.21 -30.79
C LYS A 207 -44.18 37.09 -30.67
N LYS A 208 -42.92 37.37 -31.04
CA LYS A 208 -41.81 36.39 -30.94
C LYS A 208 -41.43 36.07 -29.49
N LEU A 209 -41.62 37.02 -28.59
CA LEU A 209 -41.41 36.86 -27.14
C LEU A 209 -42.65 36.38 -26.38
N GLY A 210 -43.80 36.20 -27.05
CA GLY A 210 -45.06 35.85 -26.39
C GLY A 210 -45.71 37.02 -25.63
N LEU A 211 -45.25 38.26 -25.87
CA LEU A 211 -45.82 39.47 -25.29
C LEU A 211 -47.07 39.93 -26.04
N SER A 212 -47.92 40.70 -25.36
CA SER A 212 -49.11 41.32 -25.96
C SER A 212 -48.74 42.21 -27.16
N LYS A 213 -49.65 42.33 -28.13
CA LYS A 213 -49.47 43.25 -29.28
C LYS A 213 -49.36 44.73 -28.85
N MET A 214 -49.77 45.06 -27.62
CA MET A 214 -49.65 46.41 -27.03
C MET A 214 -48.41 46.57 -26.13
N ALA A 215 -47.54 45.56 -26.03
CA ALA A 215 -46.36 45.62 -25.17
C ALA A 215 -45.44 46.77 -25.56
N SER A 216 -44.94 47.48 -24.55
CA SER A 216 -44.06 48.64 -24.76
C SER A 216 -42.69 48.18 -25.25
N ASN A 217 -41.99 49.03 -26.02
CA ASN A 217 -40.59 48.79 -26.39
C ASN A 217 -39.69 48.54 -25.16
N LYS A 218 -40.00 49.16 -24.01
CA LYS A 218 -39.26 48.93 -22.75
C LYS A 218 -39.43 47.51 -22.22
N GLU A 219 -40.63 46.96 -22.36
CA GLU A 219 -41.00 45.61 -21.92
C GLU A 219 -40.34 44.55 -22.82
N VAL A 220 -40.38 44.79 -24.14
CA VAL A 220 -39.66 43.97 -25.14
C VAL A 220 -38.16 43.95 -24.87
N LEU A 221 -37.54 45.08 -24.50
CA LEU A 221 -36.12 45.14 -24.12
C LEU A 221 -35.81 44.37 -22.83
N ALA A 222 -36.68 44.44 -21.83
CA ALA A 222 -36.48 43.78 -20.55
C ALA A 222 -36.49 42.25 -20.72
N GLU A 223 -37.44 41.73 -21.49
CA GLU A 223 -37.55 40.30 -21.80
C GLU A 223 -36.37 39.79 -22.62
N TYR A 224 -35.95 40.50 -23.68
CA TYR A 224 -34.75 40.09 -24.43
C TYR A 224 -33.49 40.06 -23.54
N LYS A 225 -33.34 41.03 -22.63
CA LYS A 225 -32.22 41.02 -21.66
C LYS A 225 -32.33 39.86 -20.67
N GLY A 226 -33.53 39.53 -20.22
CA GLY A 226 -33.80 38.36 -19.38
C GLY A 226 -33.40 37.06 -20.07
N LEU A 227 -33.82 36.87 -21.33
CA LEU A 227 -33.48 35.72 -22.15
C LEU A 227 -31.97 35.63 -22.42
N LEU A 228 -31.29 36.75 -22.72
CA LEU A 228 -29.84 36.77 -22.91
C LEU A 228 -29.08 36.38 -21.64
N LYS A 229 -29.59 36.77 -20.46
CA LYS A 229 -28.98 36.39 -19.18
C LYS A 229 -29.10 34.88 -18.96
N ILE A 230 -30.30 34.32 -19.11
CA ILE A 230 -30.57 32.89 -18.89
C ILE A 230 -29.85 32.01 -19.91
N THR A 231 -29.72 32.47 -21.15
CA THR A 231 -29.10 31.69 -22.23
C THR A 231 -27.59 31.89 -22.35
N HIS A 232 -26.96 32.70 -21.49
CA HIS A 232 -25.54 33.00 -21.58
C HIS A 232 -24.68 31.74 -21.40
N PRO A 233 -23.67 31.48 -22.27
CA PRO A 233 -22.79 30.31 -22.18
C PRO A 233 -22.11 30.17 -20.81
N ASP A 234 -21.62 31.28 -20.26
CA ASP A 234 -20.95 31.30 -18.95
C ASP A 234 -21.88 30.96 -17.77
N GLN A 235 -23.20 30.99 -17.95
CA GLN A 235 -24.19 30.56 -16.96
C GLN A 235 -24.72 29.14 -17.21
N GLY A 236 -24.05 28.37 -18.08
CA GLY A 236 -24.49 27.03 -18.48
C GLY A 236 -25.57 27.04 -19.57
N GLY A 237 -25.79 28.18 -20.22
CA GLY A 237 -26.76 28.34 -21.30
C GLY A 237 -26.27 27.83 -22.66
N ASN A 238 -27.20 27.64 -23.60
CA ASN A 238 -26.88 27.15 -24.94
C ASN A 238 -26.33 28.27 -25.83
N ALA A 239 -25.06 28.17 -26.24
CA ALA A 239 -24.38 29.17 -27.08
C ALA A 239 -25.05 29.44 -28.42
N LYS A 240 -25.63 28.44 -29.09
CA LYS A 240 -26.36 28.64 -30.35
C LYS A 240 -27.64 29.45 -30.13
N LEU A 241 -28.33 29.16 -29.03
CA LEU A 241 -29.56 29.87 -28.64
C LEU A 241 -29.25 31.33 -28.24
N PHE A 242 -28.17 31.54 -27.50
CA PHE A 242 -27.68 32.88 -27.14
C PHE A 242 -27.38 33.72 -28.38
N HIS A 243 -26.66 33.18 -29.36
CA HIS A 243 -26.36 33.90 -30.61
C HIS A 243 -27.63 34.28 -31.38
N TYR A 244 -28.61 33.38 -31.45
CA TYR A 244 -29.89 33.65 -32.09
C TYR A 244 -30.65 34.80 -31.41
N ILE A 245 -30.80 34.73 -30.08
CA ILE A 245 -31.49 35.74 -29.28
C ILE A 245 -30.75 37.08 -29.34
N LYS A 246 -29.41 37.06 -29.35
CA LYS A 246 -28.58 38.26 -29.47
C LYS A 246 -28.77 38.94 -30.83
N THR A 247 -28.85 38.16 -31.90
CA THR A 247 -29.08 38.68 -33.25
C THR A 247 -30.45 39.36 -33.35
N ASP A 248 -31.48 38.75 -32.78
CA ASP A 248 -32.83 39.34 -32.71
C ASP A 248 -32.87 40.61 -31.85
N TYR A 249 -32.17 40.61 -30.71
CA TYR A 249 -32.08 41.76 -29.82
C TYR A 249 -31.39 42.95 -30.50
N ASP A 250 -30.28 42.70 -31.20
CA ASP A 250 -29.53 43.74 -31.91
C ASP A 250 -30.37 44.31 -33.07
N ASN A 251 -31.09 43.45 -33.82
CA ASN A 251 -32.03 43.87 -34.85
C ASN A 251 -33.17 44.74 -34.29
N PHE A 252 -33.77 44.34 -33.16
CA PHE A 252 -34.79 45.13 -32.49
C PHE A 252 -34.23 46.49 -32.02
N ARG A 253 -33.07 46.49 -31.38
CA ARG A 253 -32.43 47.70 -30.85
C ARG A 253 -32.11 48.70 -31.96
N ASN A 254 -31.63 48.24 -33.10
CA ASN A 254 -31.38 49.09 -34.27
C ASN A 254 -32.71 49.64 -34.84
N SER A 255 -33.74 48.79 -34.96
CA SER A 255 -35.07 49.23 -35.43
C SER A 255 -35.75 50.29 -34.55
N THR A 256 -35.41 50.32 -33.26
CA THR A 256 -35.89 51.34 -32.31
C THR A 256 -35.02 52.59 -32.23
N LYS A 257 -33.81 52.58 -32.79
CA LYS A 257 -32.91 53.74 -32.87
C LYS A 257 -33.12 54.56 -34.14
N ASP A 258 -33.59 53.92 -35.20
CA ASP A 258 -33.88 54.55 -36.50
C ASP A 258 -35.30 55.17 -36.56
N LYS A 259 -35.97 55.32 -35.42
CA LYS A 259 -37.27 55.99 -35.23
C LYS A 259 -37.16 57.07 -34.18
#